data_AF-A0A7S3DRA6-F1
#
_entry.id   AF-A0A7S3DRA6-F1
#
_cell.length_a   1.000
_cell.length_b   1.000
_cell.length_c   1.000
_cell.angle_alpha   90.00
_cell.angle_beta   90.00
_cell.angle_gamma   90.00
#
_symmetry.space_group_name_H-M   'P 1'
#
loop_
_entity.id
_entity.type
_entity.pdbx_description
1 polymer ?
#
loop_
_entity_poly.entity_id
_entity_poly.type
_entity_poly.pdbx_seq_one_letter_code
_entity_poly.pdbx_strand_id
1 'polypeptide(L)'
;MISRILFVASIVVATATAFTVAPATPTTTSALHMAAKGFGSTSEPKKTKSTGAVKREQERSKYDEIATTGGQEYSIYVRQFGSDDSSWLPCGAIAVPRAAQVSDAIFANTEAMASGIVRTYPKLK
;
A
#
# COMPACT_ATOMS: atom_id res chain seq x y z
N MET A 1 -50.55 -25.03 -3.14
CA MET A 1 -51.27 -24.24 -2.12
C MET A 1 -50.38 -24.10 -0.89
N ILE A 2 -50.26 -22.88 -0.35
CA ILE A 2 -49.68 -22.48 0.96
C ILE A 2 -48.13 -22.49 0.98
N SER A 3 -47.39 -21.41 0.67
CA SER A 3 -47.30 -20.06 1.27
C SER A 3 -47.04 -20.06 2.78
N ARG A 4 -45.78 -19.85 3.19
CA ARG A 4 -45.42 -19.30 4.50
C ARG A 4 -44.22 -18.36 4.36
N ILE A 5 -44.54 -17.10 4.13
CA ILE A 5 -43.67 -15.94 4.28
C ILE A 5 -43.47 -15.73 5.79
N LEU A 6 -42.23 -15.86 6.27
CA LEU A 6 -41.84 -15.45 7.62
C LEU A 6 -41.06 -14.13 7.51
N PHE A 7 -41.78 -13.04 7.74
CA PHE A 7 -41.23 -11.73 8.05
C PHE A 7 -40.67 -11.78 9.47
N VAL A 8 -39.37 -11.53 9.65
CA VAL A 8 -38.80 -11.22 10.97
C VAL A 8 -38.27 -9.79 10.91
N ALA A 9 -38.92 -8.93 11.69
CA ALA A 9 -38.62 -7.52 11.80
C ALA A 9 -37.46 -7.25 12.76
N SER A 10 -36.59 -6.35 12.31
CA SER A 10 -35.85 -5.28 13.00
C SER A 10 -35.56 -5.38 14.50
N ILE A 11 -34.31 -5.10 14.87
CA ILE A 11 -33.92 -4.12 15.90
C ILE A 11 -32.51 -3.59 15.52
N VAL A 12 -32.41 -2.29 15.22
CA VAL A 12 -31.14 -1.56 15.11
C VAL A 12 -31.04 -0.72 16.38
N VAL A 13 -30.05 -1.01 17.23
CA VAL A 13 -29.75 -0.21 18.42
C VAL A 13 -28.62 0.75 18.06
N ALA A 14 -28.95 2.03 17.90
CA ALA A 14 -27.97 3.11 17.77
C ALA A 14 -27.74 3.73 19.15
N THR A 15 -26.62 3.40 19.80
CA THR A 15 -26.18 4.09 21.02
C THR A 15 -25.35 5.31 20.64
N ALA A 16 -25.93 6.50 20.74
CA ALA A 16 -25.22 7.77 20.65
C ALA A 16 -24.68 8.16 22.03
N THR A 17 -23.36 8.18 22.21
CA THR A 17 -22.71 8.76 23.39
C THR A 17 -22.34 10.21 23.11
N ALA A 18 -23.09 11.14 23.70
CA ALA A 18 -22.77 12.56 23.71
C ALA A 18 -21.78 12.85 24.87
N PHE A 19 -20.60 13.38 24.56
CA PHE A 19 -19.68 13.93 25.56
C PHE A 19 -19.74 15.46 25.49
N THR A 20 -20.15 16.09 26.59
CA THR A 20 -20.09 17.54 26.81
C THR A 20 -18.86 17.87 27.64
N VAL A 21 -17.93 18.68 27.11
CA VAL A 21 -16.77 19.18 27.86
C VAL A 21 -16.97 20.67 28.15
N ALA A 22 -16.83 21.04 29.41
CA ALA A 22 -16.96 22.40 29.94
C ALA A 22 -15.74 23.29 29.59
N PRO A 23 -15.89 24.63 29.51
CA PRO A 23 -14.81 25.53 29.13
C PRO A 23 -13.94 25.92 30.33
N ALA A 24 -12.61 25.81 30.19
CA ALA A 24 -11.62 26.39 31.10
C ALA A 24 -11.09 27.72 30.52
N THR A 25 -10.93 28.72 31.39
CA THR A 25 -10.46 30.08 31.10
C THR A 25 -8.94 30.14 30.79
N PRO A 26 -8.47 31.19 30.08
CA PRO A 26 -7.19 31.18 29.38
C PRO A 26 -6.01 31.65 30.23
N THR A 27 -4.90 30.91 30.18
CA THR A 27 -3.59 31.36 30.69
C THR A 27 -2.72 31.83 29.52
N THR A 28 -2.41 33.12 29.52
CA THR A 28 -1.49 33.82 28.62
C THR A 28 -0.06 33.34 28.83
N THR A 29 0.62 32.82 27.80
CA THR A 29 2.06 33.05 27.58
C THR A 29 2.50 32.70 26.16
N SER A 30 3.36 33.57 25.64
CA SER A 30 4.24 33.40 24.48
C SER A 30 3.58 33.38 23.10
N ALA A 31 3.58 34.56 22.48
CA ALA A 31 3.38 34.76 21.06
C ALA A 31 4.37 33.93 20.23
N LEU A 32 4.00 32.68 19.95
CA LEU A 32 4.38 32.05 18.69
C LEU A 32 3.55 32.77 17.62
N HIS A 33 4.24 33.49 16.74
CA HIS A 33 3.66 34.07 15.53
C HIS A 33 3.32 32.91 14.56
N MET A 34 2.40 32.04 14.99
CA MET A 34 1.76 31.05 14.13
C MET A 34 0.79 31.84 13.28
N ALA A 35 1.23 32.18 12.06
CA ALA A 35 0.33 32.60 11.02
C ALA A 35 -0.76 31.53 10.91
N ALA A 36 -1.93 31.80 11.49
CA ALA A 36 -3.11 30.97 11.37
C ALA A 36 -3.51 31.01 9.89
N LYS A 37 -3.03 30.03 9.13
CA LYS A 37 -3.51 29.73 7.78
C LYS A 37 -4.97 29.34 7.98
N GLY A 38 -5.88 30.30 7.81
CA GLY A 38 -7.31 29.99 7.70
C GLY A 38 -7.53 28.99 6.57
N PHE A 39 -8.73 28.39 6.50
CA PHE A 39 -9.17 27.38 5.52
C PHE A 39 -9.12 27.82 4.03
N GLY A 40 -8.43 28.92 3.70
CA GLY A 40 -8.11 29.33 2.34
C GLY A 40 -6.92 28.54 1.79
N SER A 41 -7.08 27.99 0.58
CA SER A 41 -6.10 27.10 -0.04
C SER A 41 -4.76 27.80 -0.19
N THR A 42 -3.80 27.41 0.66
CA THR A 42 -2.41 27.61 0.31
C THR A 42 -2.09 26.51 -0.66
N SER A 43 -2.08 26.85 -1.96
CA SER A 43 -1.58 25.93 -2.98
C SER A 43 -0.09 25.71 -2.69
N GLU A 44 0.21 24.73 -1.86
CA GLU A 44 1.57 24.23 -1.75
C GLU A 44 2.03 23.81 -3.15
N PRO A 45 3.26 24.18 -3.56
CA PRO A 45 3.77 23.77 -4.86
C PRO A 45 3.76 22.24 -4.91
N LYS A 46 3.06 21.68 -5.91
CA LYS A 46 2.94 20.24 -6.12
C LYS A 46 4.36 19.67 -6.24
N LYS A 47 4.83 18.97 -5.20
CA LYS A 47 6.17 18.35 -5.21
C LYS A 47 6.27 17.46 -6.43
N THR A 48 7.29 17.70 -7.25
CA THR A 48 7.56 16.86 -8.41
C THR A 48 7.86 15.44 -7.95
N LYS A 49 7.34 14.44 -8.67
CA LYS A 49 7.60 13.03 -8.33
C LYS A 49 9.11 12.77 -8.40
N SER A 50 9.65 12.10 -7.40
CA SER A 50 11.05 11.66 -7.45
C SER A 50 11.25 10.66 -8.59
N THR A 51 12.48 10.58 -9.10
CA THR A 51 12.85 9.63 -10.18
C THR A 51 12.48 8.19 -9.82
N GLY A 52 12.73 7.77 -8.58
CA GLY A 52 12.35 6.45 -8.09
C GLY A 52 10.83 6.23 -7.97
N ALA A 53 10.05 7.28 -7.71
CA ALA A 53 8.59 7.18 -7.72
C ALA A 53 8.05 7.03 -9.15
N VAL A 54 8.63 7.75 -10.12
CA VAL A 54 8.28 7.61 -11.54
C VAL A 54 8.60 6.20 -12.05
N LYS A 55 9.79 5.68 -11.74
CA LYS A 55 10.20 4.32 -12.14
C LYS A 55 9.24 3.24 -11.61
N ARG A 56 8.88 3.31 -10.33
CA ARG A 56 7.92 2.36 -9.72
C ARG A 56 6.52 2.44 -10.34
N GLU A 57 6.09 3.64 -10.74
CA GLU A 57 4.81 3.81 -11.43
C GLU A 57 4.83 3.20 -12.83
N GLN A 58 5.93 3.38 -13.56
CA GLN A 58 6.10 2.77 -14.88
C GLN A 58 6.14 1.24 -14.80
N GLU A 59 6.85 0.67 -13.82
CA GLU A 59 6.92 -0.77 -13.59
C GLU A 59 5.54 -1.34 -13.23
N ARG A 60 4.78 -0.64 -12.38
CA ARG A 60 3.39 -1.00 -12.05
C ARG A 60 2.49 -0.97 -13.28
N SER A 61 2.55 0.09 -14.08
CA SER A 61 1.74 0.19 -15.29
C SER A 61 2.03 -0.93 -16.29
N LYS A 62 3.31 -1.32 -16.44
CA LYS A 62 3.70 -2.46 -17.29
C LYS A 62 3.18 -3.79 -16.75
N TYR A 63 3.23 -3.97 -15.43
CA TYR A 63 2.65 -5.14 -14.79
C TYR A 63 1.16 -5.26 -15.11
N ASP A 64 0.41 -4.18 -14.88
CA ASP A 64 -1.05 -4.14 -15.08
C ASP A 64 -1.42 -4.37 -16.56
N GLU A 65 -0.64 -3.84 -17.50
CA GLU A 65 -0.80 -4.06 -18.93
C GLU A 65 -0.64 -5.54 -19.30
N ILE A 66 0.42 -6.19 -18.80
CA ILE A 66 0.68 -7.60 -19.08
C ILE A 66 -0.39 -8.48 -18.42
N ALA A 67 -0.80 -8.17 -17.18
CA ALA A 67 -1.86 -8.91 -16.50
C ALA A 67 -3.20 -8.80 -17.24
N THR A 68 -3.58 -7.57 -17.64
CA THR A 68 -4.86 -7.31 -18.34
C THR A 68 -4.94 -7.99 -19.71
N THR A 69 -3.81 -8.11 -20.41
CA THR A 69 -3.74 -8.81 -21.71
C THR A 69 -3.75 -10.35 -21.59
N GLY A 70 -3.90 -10.88 -20.37
CA GLY A 70 -3.90 -12.32 -20.09
C GLY A 70 -2.49 -12.90 -20.00
N GLY A 71 -1.51 -12.09 -19.60
CA GLY A 71 -0.19 -12.54 -19.21
C GLY A 71 -0.24 -13.39 -17.94
N GLN A 72 0.82 -14.17 -17.74
CA GLN A 72 0.93 -15.06 -16.58
C GLN A 72 1.51 -14.29 -15.41
N GLU A 73 0.89 -14.40 -14.23
CA GLU A 73 1.34 -13.73 -13.02
C GLU A 73 2.01 -14.74 -12.07
N TYR A 74 3.22 -14.41 -11.62
CA TYR A 74 4.00 -15.24 -10.72
C TYR A 74 4.34 -14.47 -9.45
N SER A 75 4.09 -15.09 -8.29
CA SER A 75 4.61 -14.62 -7.01
C SER A 75 6.03 -15.13 -6.81
N ILE A 76 6.96 -14.23 -6.50
CA ILE A 76 8.38 -14.55 -6.33
C ILE A 76 8.74 -14.60 -4.85
N TYR A 77 9.36 -15.69 -4.46
CA TYR A 77 9.89 -15.93 -3.13
C TYR A 77 11.40 -16.11 -3.19
N VAL A 78 12.11 -15.61 -2.17
CA VAL A 78 13.57 -15.67 -2.07
C VAL A 78 13.94 -16.34 -0.76
N ARG A 79 15.04 -17.10 -0.77
CA ARG A 79 15.69 -17.66 0.40
C ARG A 79 17.20 -17.46 0.28
N GLN A 80 17.88 -17.24 1.40
CA GLN A 80 19.35 -17.18 1.41
C GLN A 80 19.91 -18.59 1.40
N PHE A 81 20.86 -18.86 0.51
CA PHE A 81 21.55 -20.15 0.48
C PHE A 81 22.63 -20.19 1.55
N GLY A 82 22.74 -21.32 2.28
CA GLY A 82 23.73 -21.48 3.34
C GLY A 82 23.41 -20.78 4.66
N SER A 83 22.18 -20.26 4.82
CA SER A 83 21.67 -19.79 6.11
C SER A 83 20.95 -20.92 6.85
N ASP A 84 20.97 -20.88 8.19
CA ASP A 84 20.17 -21.78 9.04
C ASP A 84 18.66 -21.55 8.88
N ASP A 85 18.26 -20.39 8.37
CA ASP A 85 16.86 -20.05 8.11
C ASP A 85 16.41 -20.57 6.73
N SER A 86 15.58 -21.62 6.74
CA SER A 86 15.00 -22.22 5.54
C SER A 86 13.72 -21.54 5.06
N SER A 87 13.34 -20.39 5.64
CA SER A 87 12.08 -19.71 5.34
C SER A 87 12.08 -19.06 3.96
N TRP A 88 11.01 -19.28 3.20
CA TRP A 88 10.76 -18.56 1.95
C TRP A 88 10.16 -17.19 2.25
N LEU A 89 10.83 -16.12 1.79
CA LEU A 89 10.41 -14.74 2.02
C LEU A 89 9.77 -14.16 0.75
N PRO A 90 8.58 -13.53 0.84
CA PRO A 90 7.94 -12.93 -0.31
C PRO A 90 8.73 -11.70 -0.77
N CYS A 91 9.10 -11.68 -2.05
CA CYS A 91 9.84 -10.58 -2.66
C CYS A 91 8.94 -9.65 -3.49
N GLY A 92 7.93 -10.21 -4.15
CA GLY A 92 7.02 -9.47 -5.02
C GLY A 92 6.34 -10.36 -6.04
N ALA A 93 5.79 -9.77 -7.09
CA ALA A 93 5.17 -10.47 -8.20
C ALA A 93 5.71 -9.96 -9.54
N ILE A 94 5.64 -10.82 -10.56
CA ILE A 94 6.02 -10.48 -11.94
C ILE A 94 4.96 -10.99 -12.91
N ALA A 95 4.59 -10.14 -13.86
CA ALA A 95 3.72 -10.49 -14.97
C ALA A 95 4.57 -10.79 -16.20
N VAL A 96 4.33 -11.94 -16.83
CA VAL A 96 5.11 -12.45 -17.96
C VAL A 96 4.21 -12.61 -19.20
N PRO A 97 4.54 -12.00 -20.34
CA PRO A 97 3.82 -12.21 -21.59
C PRO A 97 3.81 -13.68 -22.00
N ARG A 98 2.74 -14.17 -22.63
CA ARG A 98 2.59 -15.60 -23.00
C ARG A 98 3.68 -16.14 -23.94
N ALA A 99 4.37 -15.28 -24.68
CA ALA A 99 5.45 -15.66 -25.59
C ALA A 99 6.86 -15.59 -24.95
N ALA A 100 6.97 -15.13 -23.70
CA ALA A 100 8.25 -14.92 -23.02
C ALA A 100 8.55 -16.02 -22.00
N GLN A 101 9.85 -16.26 -21.78
CA GLN A 101 10.31 -17.17 -20.73
C GLN A 101 10.28 -16.49 -19.36
N VAL A 102 9.81 -17.22 -18.36
CA VAL A 102 9.71 -16.72 -16.97
C VAL A 102 11.10 -16.47 -16.38
N SER A 103 12.08 -17.31 -16.71
CA SER A 103 13.47 -17.15 -16.29
C SER A 103 14.01 -15.77 -16.66
N ASP A 104 13.80 -15.36 -17.90
CA ASP A 104 14.38 -14.13 -18.44
C ASP A 104 13.76 -12.91 -17.76
N ALA A 105 12.45 -12.97 -17.51
CA ALA A 105 11.73 -11.92 -16.79
C ALA A 105 12.22 -11.77 -15.33
N ILE A 106 12.49 -12.89 -14.65
CA ILE A 106 13.05 -12.88 -13.29
C ILE A 106 14.47 -12.33 -13.31
N PHE A 107 15.35 -12.87 -14.16
CA PHE A 107 16.76 -12.53 -14.14
C PHE A 107 17.04 -11.09 -14.60
N ALA A 108 16.23 -10.56 -15.51
CA ALA A 108 16.31 -9.16 -15.94
C ALA A 108 16.06 -8.15 -14.79
N ASN A 109 15.39 -8.55 -13.71
CA ASN A 109 15.02 -7.68 -12.60
C ASN A 109 15.70 -8.04 -11.26
N THR A 110 16.69 -8.95 -11.28
CA THR A 110 17.33 -9.50 -10.06
C THR A 110 17.85 -8.43 -9.10
N GLU A 111 18.52 -7.40 -9.61
CA GLU A 111 19.13 -6.35 -8.78
C GLU A 111 18.09 -5.50 -8.04
N ALA A 112 17.00 -5.15 -8.71
CA ALA A 112 15.89 -4.40 -8.12
C ALA A 112 15.18 -5.23 -7.05
N MET A 113 15.02 -6.52 -7.29
CA MET A 113 14.42 -7.46 -6.34
C MET A 113 15.32 -7.69 -5.12
N ALA A 114 16.62 -7.88 -5.33
CA ALA A 114 17.61 -8.06 -4.27
C ALA A 114 17.70 -6.81 -3.35
N SER A 115 17.76 -5.62 -3.93
CA SER A 115 17.77 -4.37 -3.15
C SER A 115 16.44 -4.14 -2.40
N GLY A 116 15.31 -4.53 -3.01
CA GLY A 116 13.99 -4.46 -2.41
C GLY A 116 13.82 -5.40 -1.20
N ILE A 117 14.21 -6.67 -1.35
CA ILE A 117 14.05 -7.67 -0.29
C ILE A 117 14.93 -7.36 0.92
N VAL A 118 16.16 -6.90 0.71
CA VAL A 118 17.09 -6.53 1.79
C VAL A 118 16.60 -5.31 2.59
N ARG A 119 15.86 -4.41 1.94
CA ARG A 119 15.21 -3.29 2.64
C ARG A 119 14.09 -3.77 3.58
N THR A 120 13.31 -4.76 3.15
CA THR A 120 12.20 -5.31 3.94
C THR A 120 12.69 -6.29 5.01
N TYR A 121 13.72 -7.10 4.69
CA TYR A 121 14.31 -8.12 5.54
C TYR A 121 15.82 -7.90 5.68
N PRO A 122 16.25 -7.06 6.63
CA PRO A 122 17.68 -6.72 6.80
C PRO A 122 18.60 -7.89 7.14
N LYS A 123 18.04 -9.03 7.59
CA LYS A 123 18.78 -10.27 7.90
C LYS A 123 19.41 -10.95 6.67
N LEU A 124 19.01 -10.55 5.47
CA LEU A 124 19.48 -11.10 4.19
C LEU A 124 20.70 -10.36 3.61
N LYS A 125 21.27 -9.41 4.35
CA LYS A 125 22.46 -8.65 3.91
C LYS A 125 23.70 -9.52 3.81
#